data_AF-A0A8S1DPG3-F1
#
_entry.id   AF-A0A8S1DPG3-F1
#
_cell.length_a   1.000
_cell.length_b   1.000
_cell.length_c   1.000
_cell.angle_alpha   90.00
_cell.angle_beta   90.00
_cell.angle_gamma   90.00
#
_symmetry.space_group_name_H-M   'P 1'
#
loop_
_entity.id
_entity.type
_entity.pdbx_description
1 polymer ?
#
loop_
_entity_poly.entity_id
_entity_poly.type
_entity_poly.pdbx_seq_one_letter_code
_entity_poly.pdbx_strand_id
1 'polypeptide(L)'
;MNATVQCLKMVPELKKSLVELRPQGSSGLVDSLSEVFRSMQTGSCVPPLLLLGALHRAVPRFAEKGPNGGLCQQDASECWTEMVRLMQSGLPAQNSNKHNSLVEQYMGGRMSVTLQCTESDTEPPLVSEENFLHLSCFIGQETGHMNSGLKAKIKEQISKMSSSLSRDAVYTKTSLIDRLPAYLTVQFVRFYYKEREAVNAKILKDVKFPLQFDAWELCTPRLQALIEPTRAKFKEIEDQRTQDALEGKDKPKPSKGVEPMEVSVQRSKFEGKCFIGRY
;
A
#
# COMPACT_ATOMS: atom_id res chain seq x y z
N MET A 1 -6.68 -11.04 -10.74
CA MET A 1 -6.39 -12.08 -9.73
C MET A 1 -4.94 -12.55 -9.73
N ASN A 2 -4.42 -13.23 -10.77
CA ASN A 2 -3.07 -13.82 -10.72
C ASN A 2 -1.97 -12.80 -10.35
N ALA A 3 -1.96 -11.63 -10.99
CA ALA A 3 -1.01 -10.56 -10.66
C ALA A 3 -1.14 -10.09 -9.19
N THR A 4 -2.36 -9.94 -8.68
CA THR A 4 -2.67 -9.59 -7.29
C THR A 4 -2.07 -10.62 -6.31
N VAL A 5 -2.30 -11.91 -6.58
CA VAL A 5 -1.76 -13.03 -5.78
C VAL A 5 -0.23 -13.02 -5.77
N GLN A 6 0.40 -12.78 -6.92
CA GLN A 6 1.86 -12.70 -7.02
C GLN A 6 2.43 -11.49 -6.28
N CYS A 7 1.74 -10.34 -6.30
CA CYS A 7 2.13 -9.18 -5.52
C CYS A 7 2.08 -9.47 -4.01
N LEU A 8 1.02 -10.14 -3.54
CA LEU A 8 0.90 -10.54 -2.14
C LEU A 8 1.97 -11.56 -1.70
N LYS A 9 2.39 -12.45 -2.61
CA LYS A 9 3.47 -13.42 -2.36
C LYS A 9 4.81 -12.76 -2.00
N MET A 10 5.02 -11.51 -2.44
CA MET A 10 6.27 -10.79 -2.20
C MET A 10 6.44 -10.34 -0.75
N VAL A 11 5.37 -10.32 0.04
CA VAL A 11 5.39 -9.95 1.46
C VAL A 11 5.74 -11.20 2.29
N PRO A 12 6.97 -11.36 2.81
CA PRO A 12 7.40 -12.59 3.46
C PRO A 12 6.65 -12.88 4.76
N GLU A 13 6.28 -11.86 5.53
CA GLU A 13 5.53 -12.01 6.78
C GLU A 13 4.11 -12.52 6.51
N LEU A 14 3.48 -12.03 5.44
CA LEU A 14 2.17 -12.50 4.98
C LEU A 14 2.28 -13.94 4.49
N LYS A 15 3.30 -14.25 3.66
CA LYS A 15 3.56 -15.60 3.16
C LYS A 15 3.76 -16.58 4.32
N LYS A 16 4.57 -16.24 5.31
CA LYS A 16 4.85 -17.09 6.47
C LYS A 16 3.55 -17.39 7.24
N SER A 17 2.79 -16.35 7.55
CA SER A 17 1.53 -16.48 8.29
C SER A 17 0.49 -17.32 7.54
N LEU A 18 0.37 -17.14 6.22
CA LEU A 18 -0.52 -17.95 5.38
C LEU A 18 -0.08 -19.42 5.34
N VAL A 19 1.21 -19.71 5.28
CA VAL A 19 1.73 -21.09 5.23
C VAL A 19 1.60 -21.80 6.58
N GLU A 20 1.69 -21.08 7.69
CA GLU A 20 1.50 -21.61 9.05
C GLU A 20 0.03 -21.79 9.42
N LEU A 21 -0.89 -21.12 8.72
CA LEU A 21 -2.33 -21.19 8.98
C LEU A 21 -2.86 -22.62 8.79
N ARG A 22 -3.39 -23.22 9.84
CA ARG A 22 -4.08 -24.52 9.74
C ARG A 22 -5.48 -24.31 9.16
N PRO A 23 -5.87 -25.08 8.13
CA PRO A 23 -7.21 -24.95 7.55
C PRO A 23 -8.26 -25.36 8.59
N GLN A 24 -9.20 -24.46 8.88
CA GLN A 24 -10.25 -24.65 9.90
C GLN A 24 -11.49 -25.38 9.35
N GLY A 25 -11.38 -26.10 8.22
CA GLY A 25 -12.47 -26.89 7.64
C GLY A 25 -13.58 -26.07 6.95
N SER A 26 -13.62 -24.75 7.10
CA SER A 26 -14.42 -23.87 6.25
C SER A 26 -13.62 -23.50 5.00
N SER A 27 -14.21 -23.60 3.81
CA SER A 27 -13.54 -23.30 2.53
C SER A 27 -13.48 -21.79 2.27
N GLY A 28 -12.90 -21.05 3.22
CA GLY A 28 -12.72 -19.62 3.15
C GLY A 28 -11.68 -19.20 2.10
N LEU A 29 -11.73 -17.93 1.70
CA LEU A 29 -10.75 -17.36 0.76
C LEU A 29 -9.33 -17.51 1.30
N VAL A 30 -9.12 -17.29 2.60
CA VAL A 30 -7.79 -17.32 3.23
C VAL A 30 -7.19 -18.72 3.21
N ASP A 31 -7.99 -19.76 3.44
CA ASP A 31 -7.54 -21.16 3.34
C ASP A 31 -7.16 -21.53 1.91
N SER A 32 -7.98 -21.14 0.94
CA SER A 32 -7.69 -21.35 -0.49
C SER A 32 -6.43 -20.59 -0.93
N LEU A 33 -6.20 -19.39 -0.38
CA LEU A 33 -4.99 -18.60 -0.65
C LEU A 33 -3.75 -19.25 -0.04
N SER A 34 -3.87 -19.79 1.18
CA SER A 34 -2.81 -20.56 1.85
C SER A 34 -2.39 -21.78 1.03
N GLU A 35 -3.35 -22.54 0.50
CA GLU A 35 -3.09 -23.72 -0.34
C GLU A 35 -2.38 -23.34 -1.64
N VAL A 36 -2.81 -22.27 -2.32
CA VAL A 36 -2.12 -21.73 -3.49
C VAL A 36 -0.69 -21.35 -3.13
N PHE A 37 -0.46 -20.68 -2.01
CA PHE A 37 0.88 -20.27 -1.57
C PHE A 37 1.80 -21.45 -1.27
N ARG A 38 1.29 -22.52 -0.63
CA ARG A 38 2.03 -23.77 -0.40
C ARG A 38 2.36 -24.46 -1.72
N SER A 39 1.37 -24.58 -2.61
CA SER A 39 1.54 -25.24 -3.91
C SER A 39 2.60 -24.51 -4.75
N MET A 40 2.58 -23.18 -4.76
CA MET A 40 3.55 -22.35 -5.48
C MET A 40 4.99 -22.44 -4.92
N GLN A 41 5.21 -22.97 -3.72
CA GLN A 41 6.57 -23.20 -3.20
C GLN A 41 7.25 -24.40 -3.86
N THR A 42 6.46 -25.32 -4.43
CA THR A 42 6.98 -26.51 -5.12
C THR A 42 7.53 -26.20 -6.53
N GLY A 43 7.39 -24.94 -7.00
CA GLY A 43 7.97 -24.46 -8.26
C GLY A 43 7.12 -24.70 -9.50
N SER A 44 5.95 -25.32 -9.38
CA SER A 44 5.04 -25.60 -10.50
C SER A 44 4.07 -24.44 -10.78
N CYS A 45 3.54 -24.41 -12.01
CA CYS A 45 2.42 -23.55 -12.37
C CYS A 45 1.16 -24.08 -11.67
N VAL A 46 0.57 -23.28 -10.79
CA VAL A 46 -0.62 -23.66 -10.00
C VAL A 46 -1.85 -22.95 -10.57
N PRO A 47 -2.84 -23.68 -11.13
CA PRO A 47 -4.11 -23.09 -11.52
C PRO A 47 -4.96 -22.80 -10.27
N PRO A 48 -5.26 -21.52 -9.94
CA PRO A 48 -5.92 -21.16 -8.68
C PRO A 48 -7.45 -21.33 -8.73
N LEU A 49 -7.93 -22.53 -9.10
CA LEU A 49 -9.37 -22.80 -9.31
C LEU A 49 -10.17 -22.72 -8.00
N LEU A 50 -9.63 -23.29 -6.91
CA LEU A 50 -10.26 -23.24 -5.59
C LEU A 50 -10.36 -21.80 -5.06
N LEU A 51 -9.26 -21.05 -5.21
CA LEU A 51 -9.21 -19.63 -4.85
C LEU A 51 -10.20 -18.80 -5.67
N LEU A 52 -10.30 -19.04 -6.98
CA LEU A 52 -11.26 -18.36 -7.84
C LEU A 52 -12.71 -18.67 -7.41
N GLY A 53 -13.01 -19.93 -7.12
CA GLY A 53 -14.33 -20.33 -6.62
C GLY A 53 -14.67 -19.69 -5.27
N ALA A 54 -13.71 -19.63 -4.33
CA ALA A 54 -13.88 -18.95 -3.06
C ALA A 54 -14.06 -17.43 -3.23
N LEU A 55 -13.33 -16.82 -4.16
CA LEU A 55 -13.44 -15.40 -4.50
C LEU A 55 -14.82 -15.06 -5.08
N HIS A 56 -15.35 -15.88 -5.99
CA HIS A 56 -16.70 -15.70 -6.54
C HIS A 56 -17.80 -15.84 -5.49
N ARG A 57 -17.62 -16.73 -4.50
CA ARG A 57 -18.57 -16.85 -3.37
C ARG A 57 -18.53 -15.63 -2.45
N ALA A 58 -17.33 -15.12 -2.16
CA ALA A 58 -17.16 -13.97 -1.28
C ALA A 58 -17.57 -12.65 -1.96
N VAL A 59 -17.32 -12.54 -3.26
CA VAL A 59 -17.50 -11.32 -4.05
C VAL A 59 -18.20 -11.68 -5.37
N PRO A 60 -19.54 -11.84 -5.36
CA PRO A 60 -20.30 -12.32 -6.53
C PRO A 60 -20.17 -11.47 -7.79
N ARG A 61 -19.85 -10.18 -7.66
CA ARG A 61 -19.58 -9.27 -8.80
C ARG A 61 -18.45 -9.80 -9.70
N PHE A 62 -17.47 -10.52 -9.15
CA PHE A 62 -16.38 -11.08 -9.93
C PHE A 62 -16.80 -12.31 -10.75
N ALA A 63 -17.98 -12.86 -10.49
CA ALA A 63 -18.55 -13.98 -11.24
C ALA A 63 -19.46 -13.53 -12.40
N GLU A 64 -19.49 -12.22 -12.71
CA GLU A 64 -20.27 -11.69 -13.82
C GLU A 64 -19.84 -12.33 -15.15
N LYS A 65 -20.84 -12.72 -15.94
CA LYS A 65 -20.64 -13.36 -17.24
C LYS A 65 -20.88 -12.36 -18.36
N GLY A 66 -19.99 -12.37 -19.34
CA GLY A 66 -20.11 -11.54 -20.52
C GLY A 66 -21.15 -12.07 -21.51
N PRO A 67 -21.34 -11.37 -22.63
CA PRO A 67 -22.33 -11.74 -23.66
C PRO A 67 -22.19 -13.17 -24.18
N ASN A 68 -20.95 -13.70 -24.18
CA ASN A 68 -20.63 -15.04 -24.68
C ASN A 68 -20.65 -16.12 -23.57
N GLY A 69 -21.14 -15.81 -22.37
CA GLY A 69 -21.22 -16.74 -21.24
C GLY A 69 -19.90 -17.01 -20.50
N GLY A 70 -18.78 -16.50 -20.99
CA GLY A 70 -17.48 -16.50 -20.29
C GLY A 70 -17.42 -15.48 -19.15
N LEU A 71 -16.50 -15.67 -18.21
CA LEU A 71 -16.27 -14.73 -17.10
C LEU A 71 -15.72 -13.39 -17.61
N CYS A 72 -16.29 -12.29 -17.12
CA CYS A 72 -15.79 -10.95 -17.43
C CYS A 72 -14.42 -10.70 -16.78
N GLN A 73 -13.59 -9.89 -17.46
CA GLN A 73 -12.37 -9.36 -16.83
C GLN A 73 -12.75 -8.29 -15.79
N GLN A 74 -12.04 -8.30 -14.66
CA GLN A 74 -12.33 -7.45 -13.50
C GLN A 74 -11.12 -6.59 -13.15
N ASP A 75 -11.36 -5.46 -12.50
CA ASP A 75 -10.30 -4.56 -12.05
C ASP A 75 -9.46 -5.24 -10.96
N ALA A 76 -8.15 -5.23 -11.15
CA ALA A 76 -7.24 -5.83 -10.20
C ALA A 76 -7.04 -5.03 -8.91
N SER A 77 -7.28 -3.72 -8.94
CA SER A 77 -7.27 -2.87 -7.75
C SER A 77 -8.47 -3.18 -6.84
N GLU A 78 -9.62 -3.50 -7.44
CA GLU A 78 -10.78 -4.01 -6.71
C GLU A 78 -10.49 -5.41 -6.14
N CYS A 79 -9.92 -6.30 -6.97
CA CYS A 79 -9.47 -7.62 -6.51
C CYS A 79 -8.46 -7.53 -5.35
N TRP A 80 -7.51 -6.60 -5.41
CA TRP A 80 -6.57 -6.34 -4.32
C TRP A 80 -7.29 -5.91 -3.04
N THR A 81 -8.18 -4.93 -3.15
CA THR A 81 -8.90 -4.37 -1.99
C THR A 81 -9.73 -5.45 -1.29
N GLU A 82 -10.48 -6.25 -2.05
CA GLU A 82 -11.28 -7.34 -1.48
C GLU A 82 -10.41 -8.47 -0.90
N MET A 83 -9.30 -8.83 -1.56
CA MET A 83 -8.37 -9.82 -1.02
C MET A 83 -7.75 -9.35 0.30
N VAL A 84 -7.30 -8.10 0.37
CA VAL A 84 -6.71 -7.52 1.59
C VAL A 84 -7.74 -7.44 2.72
N ARG A 85 -8.98 -7.05 2.41
CA ARG A 85 -10.10 -7.03 3.37
C ARG A 85 -10.43 -8.42 3.93
N LEU A 86 -10.48 -9.44 3.08
CA LEU A 86 -10.76 -10.81 3.49
C LEU A 86 -9.59 -11.42 4.28
N MET A 87 -8.35 -11.03 3.97
CA MET A 87 -7.19 -11.38 4.81
C MET A 87 -7.22 -10.66 6.16
N GLN A 88 -7.71 -9.42 6.21
CA GLN A 88 -7.83 -8.67 7.45
C GLN A 88 -8.76 -9.36 8.45
N SER A 89 -9.85 -9.99 7.99
CA SER A 89 -10.76 -10.75 8.85
C SER A 89 -10.28 -12.17 9.16
N GLY A 90 -9.52 -12.81 8.26
CA GLY A 90 -9.09 -14.21 8.42
C GLY A 90 -7.69 -14.42 9.00
N LEU A 91 -6.86 -13.37 9.12
CA LEU A 91 -5.49 -13.48 9.67
C LEU A 91 -5.35 -12.70 10.99
N PRO A 92 -5.32 -13.39 12.15
CA PRO A 92 -5.12 -12.72 13.43
C PRO A 92 -3.74 -12.06 13.50
N ALA A 93 -3.63 -10.97 14.26
CA ALA A 93 -2.35 -10.32 14.51
C ALA A 93 -1.40 -11.24 15.31
N GLN A 94 -0.10 -11.19 15.00
CA GLN A 94 0.92 -11.89 15.80
C GLN A 94 1.03 -11.31 17.23
N ASN A 95 0.69 -10.01 17.39
CA ASN A 95 0.64 -9.31 18.66
C ASN A 95 -0.77 -8.72 18.87
N SER A 96 -1.66 -9.50 19.47
CA SER A 96 -3.09 -9.17 19.66
C SER A 96 -3.35 -7.90 20.49
N ASN A 97 -2.36 -7.40 21.25
CA ASN A 97 -2.54 -6.25 22.14
C ASN A 97 -2.43 -4.88 21.46
N LYS A 98 -1.96 -4.80 20.20
CA LYS A 98 -1.71 -3.51 19.50
C LYS A 98 -2.38 -3.37 18.13
N HIS A 99 -2.69 -4.48 17.47
CA HIS A 99 -3.27 -4.49 16.12
C HIS A 99 -4.35 -5.57 16.05
N ASN A 100 -5.42 -5.31 15.29
CA ASN A 100 -6.53 -6.26 15.19
C ASN A 100 -6.21 -7.39 14.21
N SER A 101 -5.33 -7.15 13.23
CA SER A 101 -4.97 -8.11 12.19
C SER A 101 -3.52 -7.99 11.77
N LEU A 102 -2.98 -9.07 11.17
CA LEU A 102 -1.65 -9.06 10.55
C LEU A 102 -1.55 -8.00 9.44
N VAL A 103 -2.62 -7.85 8.66
CA VAL A 103 -2.71 -6.87 7.57
C VAL A 103 -2.57 -5.45 8.11
N GLU A 104 -3.28 -5.11 9.19
CA GLU A 104 -3.18 -3.79 9.82
C GLU A 104 -1.79 -3.53 10.42
N GLN A 105 -1.14 -4.57 10.96
CA GLN A 105 0.21 -4.45 11.51
C GLN A 105 1.24 -4.05 10.44
N TYR A 106 1.22 -4.71 9.28
CA TYR A 106 2.26 -4.58 8.25
C TYR A 106 1.89 -3.66 7.09
N MET A 107 0.62 -3.58 6.71
CA MET A 107 0.11 -2.81 5.57
C MET A 107 -0.77 -1.63 6.00
N GLY A 108 -1.20 -1.59 7.26
CA GLY A 108 -2.03 -0.51 7.79
C GLY A 108 -1.23 0.73 8.17
N GLY A 109 -1.62 1.87 7.62
CA GLY A 109 -1.14 3.18 8.02
C GLY A 109 -2.20 3.99 8.77
N ARG A 110 -1.77 5.05 9.46
CA ARG A 110 -2.66 6.01 10.13
C ARG A 110 -2.36 7.41 9.62
N MET A 111 -3.41 8.18 9.36
CA MET A 111 -3.35 9.58 8.99
C MET A 111 -4.01 10.43 10.06
N SER A 112 -3.37 11.55 10.38
CA SER A 112 -3.98 12.66 11.10
C SER A 112 -4.62 13.58 10.07
N VAL A 113 -5.93 13.77 10.20
CA VAL A 113 -6.74 14.63 9.36
C VAL A 113 -7.08 15.88 10.14
N THR A 114 -6.74 17.03 9.58
CA THR A 114 -7.09 18.34 10.13
C THR A 114 -8.04 19.03 9.17
N LEU A 115 -9.22 19.41 9.67
CA LEU A 115 -10.22 20.15 8.93
C LEU A 115 -10.28 21.59 9.44
N GLN A 116 -9.98 22.54 8.57
CA GLN A 116 -9.97 23.97 8.87
C GLN A 116 -10.88 24.73 7.90
N CYS A 117 -11.68 25.66 8.40
CA CYS A 117 -12.48 26.55 7.57
C CYS A 117 -11.55 27.56 6.87
N THR A 118 -11.68 27.73 5.55
CA THR A 118 -10.86 28.71 4.81
C THR A 118 -11.44 30.12 4.84
N GLU A 119 -12.74 30.26 5.13
CA GLU A 119 -13.44 31.54 5.10
C GLU A 119 -13.50 32.25 6.45
N SER A 120 -13.27 31.54 7.55
CA SER A 120 -13.24 32.12 8.89
C SER A 120 -12.26 31.39 9.79
N ASP A 121 -11.42 32.14 10.50
CA ASP A 121 -10.46 31.62 11.50
C ASP A 121 -11.06 31.53 12.91
N THR A 122 -12.36 31.83 13.05
CA THR A 122 -13.06 31.73 14.35
C THR A 122 -13.35 30.28 14.77
N GLU A 123 -13.35 29.33 13.83
CA GLU A 123 -13.60 27.92 14.13
C GLU A 123 -12.28 27.18 14.38
N PRO A 124 -12.12 26.49 15.53
CA PRO A 124 -10.91 25.74 15.79
C PRO A 124 -10.78 24.56 14.80
N PRO A 125 -9.55 24.22 14.39
CA PRO A 125 -9.33 23.11 13.47
C PRO A 125 -9.74 21.79 14.12
N LEU A 126 -10.60 21.03 13.44
CA LEU A 126 -11.01 19.70 13.89
C LEU A 126 -9.93 18.69 13.50
N VAL A 127 -9.36 18.00 14.49
CA VAL A 127 -8.39 16.93 14.27
C VAL A 127 -9.06 15.57 14.47
N SER A 128 -8.93 14.69 13.48
CA SER A 128 -9.43 13.31 13.50
C SER A 128 -8.38 12.34 13.01
N GLU A 129 -8.40 11.09 13.47
CA GLU A 129 -7.52 10.02 12.98
C GLU A 129 -8.26 9.12 11.99
N GLU A 130 -7.64 8.83 10.85
CA GLU A 130 -8.16 7.92 9.81
C GLU A 130 -7.14 6.81 9.52
N ASN A 131 -7.59 5.55 9.44
CA ASN A 131 -6.73 4.42 9.06
C ASN A 131 -6.84 4.14 7.56
N PHE A 132 -5.74 3.72 6.94
CA PHE A 132 -5.70 3.38 5.52
C PHE A 132 -4.89 2.10 5.25
N LEU A 133 -5.21 1.40 4.16
CA LEU A 133 -4.50 0.22 3.67
C LEU A 133 -3.77 0.45 2.34
N HIS A 134 -4.14 1.53 1.64
CA HIS A 134 -3.52 1.96 0.41
C HIS A 134 -3.58 3.49 0.31
N LEU A 135 -2.63 4.09 -0.41
CA LEU A 135 -2.63 5.50 -0.78
C LEU A 135 -3.10 5.65 -2.22
N SER A 136 -4.08 6.51 -2.44
CA SER A 136 -4.55 6.84 -3.79
C SER A 136 -3.67 7.94 -4.39
N CYS A 137 -2.98 7.62 -5.49
CA CYS A 137 -2.24 8.57 -6.30
C CYS A 137 -3.16 9.06 -7.44
N PHE A 138 -3.60 10.32 -7.35
CA PHE A 138 -4.44 10.92 -8.38
C PHE A 138 -3.58 11.41 -9.53
N ILE A 139 -3.90 10.94 -10.75
CA ILE A 139 -3.18 11.35 -11.95
C ILE A 139 -4.03 12.40 -12.65
N GLY A 140 -3.65 13.67 -12.50
CA GLY A 140 -4.26 14.80 -13.20
C GLY A 140 -3.45 15.26 -14.42
N GLN A 141 -3.89 16.36 -15.03
CA GLN A 141 -3.18 16.97 -16.16
C GLN A 141 -1.77 17.44 -15.75
N GLU A 142 -1.57 17.90 -14.52
CA GLU A 142 -0.30 18.46 -14.05
C GLU A 142 0.63 17.44 -13.37
N THR A 143 0.16 16.23 -13.06
CA THR A 143 0.98 15.25 -12.32
C THR A 143 1.85 14.43 -13.28
N GLY A 144 3.14 14.75 -13.39
CA GLY A 144 4.13 13.94 -14.12
C GLY A 144 4.85 12.90 -13.24
N HIS A 145 4.85 13.11 -11.92
CA HIS A 145 5.53 12.28 -10.93
C HIS A 145 4.54 11.71 -9.91
N MET A 146 4.83 10.52 -9.39
CA MET A 146 4.04 9.88 -8.34
C MET A 146 3.89 10.76 -7.09
N ASN A 147 4.96 11.43 -6.66
CA ASN A 147 4.94 12.31 -5.48
C ASN A 147 3.93 13.45 -5.63
N SER A 148 3.79 14.02 -6.83
CA SER A 148 2.80 15.07 -7.10
C SER A 148 1.37 14.55 -6.95
N GLY A 149 1.10 13.33 -7.44
CA GLY A 149 -0.22 12.70 -7.33
C GLY A 149 -0.58 12.29 -5.90
N LEU A 150 0.41 11.94 -5.07
CA LEU A 150 0.22 11.71 -3.64
C LEU A 150 -0.03 13.01 -2.87
N LYS A 151 0.71 14.08 -3.19
CA LYS A 151 0.52 15.42 -2.60
C LYS A 151 -0.86 15.99 -2.91
N ALA A 152 -1.39 15.73 -4.10
CA ALA A 152 -2.75 16.16 -4.47
C ALA A 152 -3.83 15.58 -3.53
N LYS A 153 -3.60 14.39 -2.96
CA LYS A 153 -4.53 13.75 -2.01
C LYS A 153 -4.39 14.25 -0.58
N ILE A 154 -3.26 14.89 -0.24
CA ILE A 154 -3.03 15.43 1.11
C ILE A 154 -3.97 16.59 1.40
N LYS A 155 -4.19 17.47 0.43
CA LYS A 155 -5.02 18.66 0.59
C LYS A 155 -6.26 18.54 -0.27
N GLU A 156 -7.41 18.40 0.38
CA GLU A 156 -8.71 18.34 -0.28
C GLU A 156 -9.58 19.50 0.20
N GLN A 157 -10.34 20.11 -0.71
CA GLN A 157 -11.35 21.09 -0.35
C GLN A 157 -12.71 20.42 -0.32
N ILE A 158 -13.46 20.65 0.75
CA ILE A 158 -14.80 20.12 0.93
C ILE A 158 -15.75 21.26 1.33
N SER A 159 -16.92 21.30 0.72
CA SER A 159 -17.98 22.23 1.12
C SER A 159 -18.83 21.59 2.20
N LYS A 160 -18.96 22.28 3.34
CA LYS A 160 -19.82 21.86 4.45
C LYS A 160 -20.57 23.05 4.99
N MET A 161 -21.77 22.80 5.52
CA MET A 161 -22.52 23.82 6.24
C MET A 161 -21.76 24.21 7.51
N SER A 162 -21.31 25.46 7.58
CA SER A 162 -20.64 26.01 8.77
C SER A 162 -21.68 26.38 9.82
N SER A 163 -21.46 25.95 11.06
CA SER A 163 -22.29 26.35 12.19
C SER A 163 -22.16 27.84 12.54
N SER A 164 -20.99 28.44 12.28
CA SER A 164 -20.73 29.85 12.61
C SER A 164 -21.27 30.80 11.54
N LEU A 165 -21.13 30.44 10.27
CA LEU A 165 -21.58 31.28 9.14
C LEU A 165 -23.01 30.97 8.71
N SER A 166 -23.62 29.88 9.21
CA SER A 166 -24.98 29.42 8.84
C SER A 166 -25.21 29.32 7.33
N ARG A 167 -24.15 29.00 6.58
CA ARG A 167 -24.13 28.78 5.14
C ARG A 167 -23.09 27.72 4.78
N ASP A 168 -23.13 27.22 3.55
CA ASP A 168 -22.05 26.38 3.03
C ASP A 168 -20.76 27.21 2.91
N ALA A 169 -19.73 26.74 3.60
CA ALA A 169 -18.39 27.32 3.57
C ALA A 169 -17.40 26.26 3.07
N VAL A 170 -16.32 26.75 2.47
CA VAL A 170 -15.22 25.88 2.04
C VAL A 170 -14.34 25.52 3.24
N TYR A 171 -14.11 24.23 3.45
CA TYR A 171 -13.17 23.70 4.41
C TYR A 171 -12.01 23.02 3.69
N THR A 172 -10.79 23.24 4.17
CA THR A 172 -9.60 22.51 3.73
C THR A 172 -9.34 21.35 4.66
N LYS A 173 -9.43 20.13 4.13
CA LYS A 173 -9.00 18.88 4.76
C LYS A 173 -7.52 18.65 4.43
N THR A 174 -6.67 18.66 5.44
CA THR A 174 -5.25 18.29 5.33
C THR A 174 -5.03 16.93 5.98
N SER A 175 -4.55 15.96 5.22
CA SER A 175 -4.33 14.58 5.66
C SER A 175 -2.85 14.26 5.65
N LEU A 176 -2.23 14.14 6.83
CA LEU A 176 -0.80 13.83 6.98
C LEU A 176 -0.63 12.44 7.61
N ILE A 177 0.40 11.70 7.22
CA ILE A 177 0.65 10.35 7.73
C ILE A 177 1.26 10.44 9.13
N ASP A 178 0.57 9.87 10.14
CA ASP A 178 1.06 9.77 11.52
C ASP A 178 1.76 8.42 11.78
N ARG A 179 1.35 7.36 11.09
CA ARG A 179 2.01 6.04 11.12
C ARG A 179 2.20 5.49 9.72
N LEU A 180 3.45 5.22 9.34
CA LEU A 180 3.79 4.52 8.12
C LEU A 180 3.72 2.98 8.30
N PRO A 181 3.13 2.24 7.34
CA PRO A 181 3.21 0.79 7.29
C PRO A 181 4.60 0.32 6.81
N ALA A 182 4.94 -0.93 7.10
CA ALA A 182 6.15 -1.57 6.54
C ALA A 182 6.01 -1.80 5.03
N TYR A 183 4.79 -2.10 4.57
CA TYR A 183 4.44 -2.27 3.17
C TYR A 183 3.40 -1.25 2.77
N LEU A 184 3.81 -0.28 1.96
CA LEU A 184 2.94 0.77 1.46
C LEU A 184 2.39 0.40 0.08
N THR A 185 1.07 0.27 -0.01
CA THR A 185 0.40 0.08 -1.30
C THR A 185 0.01 1.42 -1.89
N VAL A 186 0.39 1.69 -3.13
CA VAL A 186 -0.02 2.90 -3.87
C VAL A 186 -0.93 2.49 -5.02
N GLN A 187 -2.16 3.01 -5.01
CA GLN A 187 -3.14 2.82 -6.06
C GLN A 187 -3.09 4.00 -7.04
N PHE A 188 -2.72 3.74 -8.28
CA PHE A 188 -2.78 4.76 -9.33
C PHE A 188 -4.21 4.90 -9.87
N VAL A 189 -4.86 6.00 -9.55
CA VAL A 189 -6.21 6.30 -10.04
C VAL A 189 -6.10 6.83 -11.47
N ARG A 190 -6.28 5.93 -12.43
CA ARG A 190 -6.18 6.22 -13.88
C ARG A 190 -7.52 6.24 -14.60
N PHE A 191 -8.59 5.78 -13.97
CA PHE A 191 -9.91 5.80 -14.57
C PHE A 191 -10.62 7.08 -14.19
N TYR A 192 -11.16 7.78 -15.19
CA TYR A 192 -11.98 8.96 -14.99
C TYR A 192 -13.19 8.88 -15.92
N TYR A 193 -14.32 9.37 -15.43
CA TYR A 193 -15.53 9.47 -16.22
C TYR A 193 -15.57 10.83 -16.90
N LYS A 194 -15.73 10.83 -18.23
CA LYS A 194 -15.96 12.07 -18.96
C LYS A 194 -17.45 12.33 -19.03
N GLU A 195 -17.94 13.24 -18.19
CA GLU A 195 -19.37 13.59 -18.15
C GLU A 195 -19.91 14.04 -19.51
N ARG A 196 -19.12 14.81 -20.27
CA ARG A 196 -19.52 15.31 -21.60
C ARG A 196 -19.78 14.20 -22.62
N GLU A 197 -19.00 13.12 -22.56
CA GLU A 197 -19.06 12.02 -23.52
C GLU A 197 -19.83 10.82 -22.95
N ALA A 198 -20.21 10.86 -21.66
CA ALA A 198 -20.75 9.74 -20.89
C ALA A 198 -19.91 8.45 -20.99
N VAL A 199 -18.60 8.58 -21.18
CA VAL A 199 -17.67 7.46 -21.44
C VAL A 199 -16.62 7.36 -20.34
N ASN A 200 -16.34 6.13 -19.92
CA ASN A 200 -15.21 5.79 -19.07
C ASN A 200 -13.91 5.89 -19.88
N ALA A 201 -12.95 6.68 -19.41
CA ALA A 201 -11.67 6.87 -20.06
C ALA A 201 -10.51 6.48 -19.13
N LYS A 202 -9.44 5.95 -19.74
CA LYS A 202 -8.19 5.59 -19.05
C LYS A 202 -7.11 6.63 -19.34
N ILE A 203 -6.48 7.14 -18.28
CA ILE A 203 -5.36 8.07 -18.37
C ILE A 203 -4.10 7.29 -18.72
N LEU A 204 -3.68 7.42 -19.98
CA LEU A 204 -2.46 6.80 -20.53
C LEU A 204 -1.21 7.67 -20.35
N LYS A 205 -1.29 8.73 -19.54
CA LYS A 205 -0.16 9.60 -19.23
C LYS A 205 0.96 8.81 -18.55
N ASP A 206 2.19 9.04 -18.99
CA ASP A 206 3.37 8.51 -18.32
C ASP A 206 3.55 9.20 -16.96
N VAL A 207 3.70 8.40 -15.92
CA VAL A 207 3.91 8.88 -14.55
C VAL A 207 5.15 8.21 -14.03
N LYS A 208 6.19 9.01 -13.78
CA LYS A 208 7.45 8.50 -13.24
C LYS A 208 7.27 8.20 -11.75
N PHE A 209 7.57 6.96 -11.37
CA PHE A 209 7.67 6.53 -9.97
C PHE A 209 9.11 6.08 -9.69
N PRO A 210 9.73 6.55 -8.60
CA PRO A 210 11.10 6.19 -8.28
C PRO A 210 11.16 4.77 -7.72
N LEU A 211 12.30 4.08 -7.90
CA LEU A 211 12.54 2.78 -7.28
C LEU A 211 12.66 2.90 -5.75
N GLN A 212 13.31 3.97 -5.30
CA GLN A 212 13.38 4.37 -3.89
C GLN A 212 12.37 5.48 -3.64
N PHE A 213 11.40 5.24 -2.77
CA PHE A 213 10.36 6.21 -2.44
C PHE A 213 10.62 6.84 -1.08
N ASP A 214 10.65 8.17 -1.07
CA ASP A 214 10.75 8.95 0.16
C ASP A 214 9.37 9.53 0.54
N ALA A 215 8.83 9.06 1.65
CA ALA A 215 7.54 9.49 2.19
C ALA A 215 7.64 10.64 3.20
N TRP A 216 8.85 11.15 3.48
CA TRP A 216 9.10 12.17 4.50
C TRP A 216 8.16 13.37 4.40
N GLU A 217 8.00 13.90 3.19
CA GLU A 217 7.18 15.08 2.92
C GLU A 217 5.68 14.86 3.15
N LEU A 218 5.23 13.61 3.23
CA LEU A 218 3.82 13.24 3.42
C LEU A 218 3.49 12.98 4.91
N CYS A 219 4.49 13.00 5.78
CA CYS A 219 4.37 12.64 7.18
C CYS A 219 4.05 13.85 8.07
N THR A 220 3.51 13.59 9.26
CA THR A 220 3.35 14.62 10.30
C THR A 220 4.72 15.10 10.81
N PRO A 221 4.85 16.35 11.30
CA PRO A 221 6.11 16.85 11.89
C PRO A 221 6.62 15.96 13.04
N ARG A 222 5.69 15.37 13.80
CA ARG A 222 5.98 14.40 14.86
C ARG A 222 6.66 13.16 14.31
N LEU A 223 6.11 12.56 13.25
CA LEU A 223 6.69 11.37 12.63
C LEU A 223 8.01 11.69 11.91
N GLN A 224 8.12 12.88 11.32
CA GLN A 224 9.37 13.39 10.74
C GLN A 224 10.48 13.40 11.79
N ALA A 225 10.29 14.04 12.95
CA ALA A 225 11.29 14.07 14.01
C ALA A 225 11.72 12.66 14.49
N LEU A 226 10.81 11.68 14.47
CA LEU A 226 11.12 10.29 14.84
C LEU A 226 11.97 9.57 13.78
N ILE A 227 11.71 9.81 12.50
CA ILE A 227 12.38 9.15 11.38
C ILE A 227 13.71 9.82 11.04
N GLU A 228 13.89 11.11 11.38
CA GLU A 228 15.08 11.91 11.08
C GLU A 228 16.42 11.23 11.42
N PRO A 229 16.64 10.73 12.66
CA PRO A 229 17.91 10.11 13.02
C PRO A 229 18.17 8.81 12.23
N THR A 230 17.10 8.10 11.88
CA THR A 230 17.20 6.88 11.08
C THR A 230 17.55 7.22 9.64
N ARG A 231 16.90 8.25 9.07
CA ARG A 231 17.16 8.74 7.70
C ARG A 231 18.58 9.27 7.54
N ALA A 232 19.11 10.00 8.54
CA ALA A 232 20.49 10.48 8.52
C ALA A 232 21.50 9.32 8.42
N LYS A 233 21.31 8.26 9.22
CA LYS A 233 22.15 7.05 9.16
C LYS A 233 22.06 6.34 7.80
N PHE A 234 20.87 6.26 7.21
CA PHE A 234 20.72 5.67 5.87
C PHE A 234 21.42 6.51 4.81
N LYS A 235 21.33 7.83 4.90
CA LYS A 235 22.03 8.75 4.00
C LYS A 235 23.55 8.59 4.10
N GLU A 236 24.11 8.51 5.30
CA GLU A 236 25.55 8.28 5.50
C GLU A 236 26.02 6.96 4.86
N ILE A 237 25.23 5.87 5.00
CA ILE A 237 25.57 4.58 4.40
C ILE A 237 25.49 4.63 2.87
N GLU A 238 24.50 5.32 2.29
CA GLU A 238 24.41 5.48 0.84
C GLU A 238 25.52 6.40 0.28
N ASP A 239 25.86 7.47 1.00
CA ASP A 239 26.97 8.36 0.65
C ASP A 239 28.29 7.59 0.68
N GLN A 240 28.54 6.74 1.69
CA GLN A 240 29.70 5.85 1.75
C GLN A 240 29.74 4.86 0.58
N ARG A 241 28.63 4.20 0.26
CA ARG A 241 28.55 3.28 -0.88
C ARG A 241 28.80 3.98 -2.21
N THR A 242 28.30 5.20 -2.35
CA THR A 242 28.48 5.98 -3.56
C THR A 242 29.94 6.43 -3.69
N GLN A 243 30.58 6.84 -2.60
CA GLN A 243 32.01 7.14 -2.57
C GLN A 243 32.85 5.90 -2.90
N ASP A 244 32.55 4.74 -2.30
CA ASP A 244 33.25 3.47 -2.60
C ASP A 244 33.10 3.06 -4.08
N ALA A 245 31.93 3.30 -4.69
CA ALA A 245 31.68 3.04 -6.10
C ALA A 245 32.42 4.02 -7.03
N LEU A 246 32.50 5.31 -6.64
CA LEU A 246 33.23 6.34 -7.38
C LEU A 246 34.76 6.17 -7.26
N GLU A 247 35.25 5.66 -6.14
CA GLU A 247 36.67 5.35 -5.92
C GLU A 247 37.16 4.09 -6.66
N GLY A 248 36.29 3.40 -7.40
CA GLY A 248 36.71 2.37 -8.35
C GLY A 248 37.45 1.18 -7.73
N LYS A 249 37.11 0.76 -6.51
CA LYS A 249 37.63 -0.49 -5.91
C LYS A 249 36.90 -1.72 -6.46
N ASP A 250 36.92 -1.90 -7.78
CA ASP A 250 36.60 -3.18 -8.41
C ASP A 250 37.86 -4.07 -8.37
N LYS A 251 38.10 -4.69 -7.21
CA LYS A 251 38.89 -5.93 -7.11
C LYS A 251 38.23 -6.86 -6.09
N PRO A 252 37.91 -8.11 -6.45
CA PRO A 252 37.46 -9.08 -5.46
C PRO A 252 38.66 -9.45 -4.60
N LYS A 253 38.64 -9.09 -3.31
CA LYS A 253 39.56 -9.68 -2.32
C LYS A 253 38.86 -10.85 -1.62
N PRO A 254 39.48 -12.04 -1.58
CA PRO A 254 38.95 -13.18 -0.86
C PRO A 254 39.06 -12.96 0.66
N SER A 255 38.13 -13.58 1.37
CA SER A 255 37.84 -13.54 2.80
C SER A 255 39.03 -13.41 3.77
N LYS A 256 38.82 -12.64 4.84
CA LYS A 256 39.19 -13.05 6.20
C LYS A 256 38.05 -12.69 7.15
N GLY A 257 37.60 -13.69 7.90
CA GLY A 257 36.47 -13.61 8.83
C GLY A 257 36.70 -12.56 9.91
N VAL A 258 35.68 -11.74 10.11
CA VAL A 258 35.45 -11.03 11.36
C VAL A 258 34.04 -11.44 11.76
N GLU A 259 33.94 -12.16 12.88
CA GLU A 259 32.66 -12.52 13.48
C GLU A 259 31.85 -11.24 13.74
N PRO A 260 30.58 -11.17 13.32
CA PRO A 260 29.75 -10.03 13.64
C PRO A 260 29.40 -10.06 15.13
N MET A 261 29.85 -9.03 15.85
CA MET A 261 29.33 -8.69 17.17
C MET A 261 27.81 -8.51 17.06
N GLU A 262 27.05 -9.43 17.65
CA GLU A 262 25.59 -9.37 17.73
C GLU A 262 25.17 -8.14 18.55
N VAL A 263 24.84 -7.06 17.84
CA VAL A 263 23.84 -6.11 18.35
C VAL A 263 22.50 -6.62 17.83
N SER A 264 21.71 -7.18 18.74
CA SER A 264 20.36 -7.70 18.51
C SER A 264 19.40 -6.58 18.10
N VAL A 265 19.46 -6.20 16.83
CA VAL A 265 18.38 -5.52 16.12
C VAL A 265 17.95 -6.51 15.05
N GLN A 266 16.71 -6.97 15.14
CA GLN A 266 16.08 -7.88 14.18
C GLN A 266 16.23 -7.34 12.76
N ARG A 267 17.30 -7.76 12.07
CA ARG A 267 17.50 -7.56 10.64
C ARG A 267 16.53 -8.48 9.91
N SER A 268 15.31 -8.04 9.68
CA SER A 268 14.56 -8.50 8.53
C SER A 268 15.21 -7.88 7.29
N LYS A 269 15.81 -8.73 6.44
CA LYS A 269 16.33 -8.32 5.12
C LYS A 269 15.16 -7.82 4.28
N PHE A 270 14.89 -6.51 4.33
CA PHE A 270 13.96 -5.84 3.43
C PHE A 270 14.75 -5.31 2.23
N GLU A 271 14.83 -6.11 1.17
CA GLU A 271 15.02 -5.57 -0.18
C GLU A 271 13.67 -4.99 -0.61
N GLY A 272 13.51 -3.66 -0.48
CA GLY A 272 12.35 -2.94 -0.99
C GLY A 272 12.30 -3.06 -2.51
N LYS A 273 11.61 -4.10 -3.01
CA LYS A 273 11.36 -4.27 -4.44
C LYS A 273 10.00 -3.66 -4.78
N CYS A 274 10.04 -2.51 -5.44
CA CYS A 274 8.88 -1.93 -6.10
C CYS A 274 8.52 -2.83 -7.30
N PHE A 275 7.37 -3.52 -7.23
CA PHE A 275 6.91 -4.37 -8.32
C PHE A 275 5.68 -3.78 -9.01
N ILE A 276 5.82 -3.61 -10.31
CA ILE A 276 4.81 -3.10 -11.22
C ILE A 276 3.95 -4.29 -11.66
N GLY A 277 2.68 -4.32 -11.26
CA GLY A 277 1.68 -5.11 -11.97
C GLY A 277 1.46 -4.50 -13.36
N ARG A 278 2.25 -4.93 -14.36
CA ARG A 278 1.93 -4.62 -15.76
C ARG A 278 0.71 -5.46 -16.14
N TYR A 279 -0.37 -4.78 -16.51
CA TYR A 279 -1.47 -5.34 -17.29
C TYR A 279 -1.24 -4.99 -18.75
#